data_AF-A0A7K9MHU8-F1
#
_entry.id   AF-A0A7K9MHU8-F1
#
_cell.length_a   1.000
_cell.length_b   1.000
_cell.length_c   1.000
_cell.angle_alpha   90.00
_cell.angle_beta   90.00
_cell.angle_gamma   90.00
#
_symmetry.space_group_name_H-M   'P 1'
#
loop_
_entity.id
_entity.type
_entity.pdbx_description
1 polymer ?
#
loop_
_entity_poly.entity_id
_entity_poly.type
_entity_poly.pdbx_seq_one_letter_code
_entity_poly.pdbx_strand_id
1 'polypeptide(L)'
;MPSRRFADGEVVMGRWPGSVLYYEVEVTSYDDVSHLYTVKYKDGTELALKESDIRSQSSFKHRKSQSSSSSPSRRSTSRSRSRSPGRPAKGRRRSSSQSREHKDDKKKTIQETNLALLVLVFLFKPNENNTRRYNGEPDSTERNDTSCIILEQKLEPDLEIERVLEHYSLRPRKEEKKKEEIYSEKKSFESIKTIEKASSKTKELEFGGRIGTLTLIFFLPATVLYLLLMCSQEDPSLMNFPPPLPALESLWEARVFGVFLLWFFLQALFYLLPVGKVVEGLPLPDGRKLQYRINGFYAFTLTAGAIGTLLYFQFELHYLYDHFMQFAVSAAAFSVGLSIYLYIRSLKAPEEELAPGGNSGYFVYDFFTGHELNPRIGSFDLKYFCELRPGLIGWVVINLAMLLAEMKIHNQSMPSLSMILVNSFQLLYVVDALWNEEAILTTMDITHDGFGFMLAFGDLVWVPFVYSLQAFYLVGHPTTISWPVAAAITILNCIGYYIFRSANSQKNNFRRNPVDPKLAYRKFIPTATGKGLLVTGWWGFVRHPNYLGDIIMALAWSLPCGFNHILPYFYVIYFICLLVHREARDEHHCKQKYGLAWGRYCQRVPYRIFPYIY
;
A
#
# COMPACT_ATOMS: atom_id res chain seq x y z
N MET A 1 -19.34 2.46 -60.72
CA MET A 1 -18.33 3.08 -59.83
C MET A 1 -18.98 3.26 -58.46
N PRO A 2 -18.40 2.75 -57.37
CA PRO A 2 -18.98 2.93 -56.04
C PRO A 2 -19.00 4.43 -55.72
N SER A 3 -20.18 4.95 -55.37
CA SER A 3 -20.41 6.37 -55.13
C SER A 3 -19.71 6.80 -53.83
N ARG A 4 -18.64 7.58 -53.96
CA ARG A 4 -17.99 8.28 -52.86
C ARG A 4 -19.02 9.13 -52.10
N ARG A 5 -19.16 8.93 -50.79
CA ARG A 5 -20.24 9.52 -49.97
C ARG A 5 -19.86 10.81 -49.27
N PHE A 6 -18.57 11.02 -48.98
CA PHE A 6 -18.05 12.21 -48.31
C PHE A 6 -16.90 12.82 -49.13
N ALA A 7 -16.89 14.14 -49.26
CA ALA A 7 -15.90 14.88 -50.06
C ALA A 7 -14.61 15.15 -49.27
N ASP A 8 -13.50 15.44 -49.97
CA ASP A 8 -12.26 15.89 -49.33
C ASP A 8 -12.47 17.27 -48.71
N GLY A 9 -12.00 17.46 -47.48
CA GLY A 9 -12.23 18.67 -46.67
C GLY A 9 -13.58 18.72 -45.95
N GLU A 10 -14.45 17.70 -46.11
CA GLU A 10 -15.74 17.67 -45.42
C GLU A 10 -15.55 17.27 -43.94
N VAL A 11 -16.19 18.02 -43.04
CA VAL A 11 -16.15 17.73 -41.61
C VAL A 11 -17.29 16.77 -41.25
N VAL A 12 -16.92 15.58 -40.77
CA VAL A 12 -17.83 14.46 -40.47
C VAL A 12 -17.60 13.95 -39.04
N MET A 13 -18.44 13.02 -38.58
CA MET A 13 -18.28 12.36 -37.29
C MET A 13 -17.65 10.98 -37.48
N GLY A 14 -16.39 10.82 -37.08
CA GLY A 14 -15.63 9.56 -37.18
C GLY A 14 -15.58 8.82 -35.85
N ARG A 15 -15.81 7.51 -35.88
CA ARG A 15 -15.73 6.64 -34.70
C ARG A 15 -14.27 6.39 -34.31
N TRP A 16 -13.98 6.48 -33.01
CA TRP A 16 -12.64 6.16 -32.51
C TRP A 16 -12.38 4.64 -32.46
N PRO A 17 -11.24 4.13 -32.95
CA PRO A 17 -10.91 2.70 -32.91
C PRO A 17 -11.01 2.11 -31.50
N GLY A 18 -11.73 1.01 -31.33
CA GLY A 18 -11.94 0.36 -30.03
C GLY A 18 -12.93 1.06 -29.09
N SER A 19 -13.62 2.12 -29.54
CA SER A 19 -14.63 2.85 -28.77
C SER A 19 -15.99 2.87 -29.48
N VAL A 20 -17.05 3.24 -28.77
CA VAL A 20 -18.40 3.49 -29.34
C VAL A 20 -18.62 4.99 -29.60
N LEU A 21 -17.66 5.83 -29.25
CA LEU A 21 -17.76 7.29 -29.34
C LEU A 21 -17.36 7.81 -30.74
N TYR A 22 -18.07 8.83 -31.20
CA TYR A 22 -17.82 9.55 -32.45
C TYR A 22 -17.28 10.95 -32.15
N TYR A 23 -16.27 11.38 -32.91
CA TYR A 23 -15.63 12.69 -32.79
C TYR A 23 -15.67 13.42 -34.13
N GLU A 24 -15.58 14.75 -34.08
CA GLU A 24 -15.52 15.58 -35.28
C GLU A 24 -14.15 15.44 -35.95
N VAL A 25 -14.15 15.04 -37.23
CA VAL A 25 -12.96 14.76 -38.03
C VAL A 25 -13.12 15.36 -39.43
N GLU A 26 -12.00 15.73 -40.05
CA GLU A 26 -11.95 16.25 -41.42
C GLU A 26 -11.49 15.14 -42.37
N VAL A 27 -12.22 14.89 -43.46
CA VAL A 27 -11.83 13.89 -44.47
C VAL A 27 -10.69 14.46 -45.32
N THR A 28 -9.56 13.76 -45.40
CA THR A 28 -8.36 14.22 -46.14
C THR A 28 -8.15 13.52 -47.47
N SER A 29 -8.49 12.23 -47.56
CA SER A 29 -8.41 11.43 -48.78
C SER A 29 -9.31 10.20 -48.68
N TYR A 30 -9.72 9.67 -49.83
CA TYR A 30 -10.40 8.39 -49.95
C TYR A 30 -9.59 7.47 -50.87
N ASP A 31 -9.29 6.26 -50.40
CA ASP A 31 -8.60 5.25 -51.19
C ASP A 31 -9.64 4.34 -51.88
N ASP A 32 -9.73 4.47 -53.21
CA ASP A 32 -10.66 3.69 -54.04
C ASP A 32 -10.38 2.18 -54.03
N VAL A 33 -9.15 1.76 -53.66
CA VAL A 33 -8.73 0.35 -53.63
C VAL A 33 -9.08 -0.29 -52.29
N SER A 34 -8.83 0.39 -51.18
CA SER A 34 -9.09 -0.15 -49.84
C SER A 34 -10.47 0.23 -49.28
N HIS A 35 -11.22 1.11 -49.94
CA HIS A 35 -12.50 1.66 -49.47
C HIS A 35 -12.41 2.32 -48.08
N LEU A 36 -11.26 2.94 -47.78
CA LEU A 36 -11.00 3.61 -46.50
C LEU A 36 -10.92 5.12 -46.71
N TYR A 37 -11.49 5.87 -45.77
CA TYR A 37 -11.35 7.31 -45.68
C TYR A 37 -10.23 7.64 -44.69
N THR A 38 -9.25 8.42 -45.13
CA THR A 38 -8.26 9.01 -44.23
C THR A 38 -8.89 10.24 -43.61
N VAL A 39 -9.07 10.24 -42.29
CA VAL A 39 -9.65 11.35 -41.54
C VAL A 39 -8.64 11.94 -40.57
N LYS A 40 -8.75 13.24 -40.34
CA LYS A 40 -7.90 13.99 -39.42
C LYS A 40 -8.72 14.50 -38.23
N TYR A 41 -8.30 14.16 -37.03
CA TYR A 41 -8.90 14.61 -35.78
C TYR A 41 -8.40 16.02 -35.41
N LYS A 42 -9.14 16.72 -34.55
CA LYS A 42 -8.78 18.08 -34.08
C LYS A 42 -7.42 18.16 -33.37
N ASP A 43 -6.94 17.05 -32.83
CA ASP A 43 -5.60 16.94 -32.21
C ASP A 43 -4.47 16.71 -33.22
N GLY A 44 -4.80 16.60 -34.52
CA GLY A 44 -3.86 16.40 -35.62
C GLY A 44 -3.61 14.93 -35.97
N THR A 45 -4.27 13.97 -35.30
CA THR A 45 -4.13 12.54 -35.59
C THR A 45 -4.79 12.16 -36.90
N GLU A 46 -4.09 11.44 -37.78
CA GLU A 46 -4.63 10.91 -39.04
C GLU A 46 -4.91 9.41 -38.91
N LEU A 47 -6.12 8.97 -39.26
CA LEU A 47 -6.58 7.59 -39.13
C LEU A 47 -7.37 7.18 -40.37
N ALA A 48 -7.22 5.91 -40.78
CA ALA A 48 -8.03 5.32 -41.84
C ALA A 48 -9.30 4.68 -41.24
N LEU A 49 -10.46 5.17 -41.63
CA LEU A 49 -11.76 4.68 -41.17
C LEU A 49 -12.55 4.07 -42.34
N LYS A 50 -13.32 3.03 -42.05
CA LYS A 50 -14.31 2.47 -42.99
C LYS A 50 -15.50 3.41 -43.09
N GLU A 51 -16.21 3.37 -44.21
CA GLU A 51 -17.44 4.16 -44.39
C GLU A 51 -18.48 3.91 -43.29
N SER A 52 -18.57 2.68 -42.76
CA SER A 52 -19.48 2.32 -41.66
C SER A 52 -19.21 3.06 -40.34
N ASP A 53 -17.98 3.51 -40.15
CA ASP A 53 -17.51 4.19 -38.95
C ASP A 53 -17.53 5.71 -39.09
N ILE A 54 -18.08 6.23 -40.20
CA ILE A 54 -18.25 7.66 -40.47
C ILE A 54 -19.74 7.99 -40.59
N ARG A 55 -20.15 9.10 -39.97
CA ARG A 55 -21.54 9.60 -40.00
C ARG A 55 -21.55 11.10 -40.30
N SER A 56 -22.60 11.56 -40.99
CA SER A 56 -22.79 12.99 -41.26
C SER A 56 -23.06 13.75 -39.96
N GLN A 57 -22.59 15.00 -39.85
CA GLN A 57 -22.90 15.83 -38.68
C GLN A 57 -24.41 16.03 -38.46
N SER A 58 -25.20 16.03 -39.54
CA SER A 58 -26.65 16.16 -39.49
C SER A 58 -27.34 15.01 -38.75
N SER A 59 -26.73 13.82 -38.72
CA SER A 59 -27.27 12.67 -37.98
C SER A 59 -27.16 12.79 -36.45
N PHE A 60 -26.33 13.73 -35.96
CA PHE A 60 -26.18 14.03 -34.53
C PHE A 60 -26.83 15.35 -34.11
N LYS A 61 -27.32 16.16 -35.05
CA LYS A 61 -28.13 17.35 -34.74
C LYS A 61 -29.55 16.90 -34.40
N HIS A 62 -29.92 16.92 -33.13
CA HIS A 62 -31.30 16.73 -32.69
C HIS A 62 -32.24 17.64 -33.51
N ARG A 63 -33.25 17.04 -34.16
CA ARG A 63 -34.40 17.78 -34.70
C ARG A 63 -34.95 18.65 -33.56
N LYS A 64 -34.72 19.97 -33.61
CA LYS A 64 -35.51 20.93 -32.83
C LYS A 64 -36.94 20.82 -33.37
N SER A 65 -37.78 20.02 -32.72
CA SER A 65 -39.22 20.11 -32.89
C SER A 65 -39.64 21.52 -32.47
N GLN A 66 -39.98 22.36 -33.43
CA GLN A 66 -40.76 23.56 -33.18
C GLN A 66 -42.10 23.13 -32.58
N SER A 67 -42.25 23.26 -31.26
CA SER A 67 -43.55 23.20 -30.61
C SER A 67 -44.20 24.57 -30.68
N SER A 68 -44.86 24.86 -31.81
CA SER A 68 -45.98 25.78 -31.85
C SER A 68 -47.20 25.06 -31.27
N SER A 69 -47.59 25.34 -30.03
CA SER A 69 -48.92 24.99 -29.55
C SER A 69 -49.38 25.96 -28.48
N SER A 70 -50.11 26.96 -28.99
CA SER A 70 -51.17 27.71 -28.34
C SER A 70 -51.95 26.90 -27.30
N SER A 71 -52.19 27.52 -26.15
CA SER A 71 -53.08 27.05 -25.09
C SER A 71 -54.50 26.79 -25.62
N PRO A 72 -55.13 25.65 -25.26
CA PRO A 72 -56.58 25.52 -25.32
C PRO A 72 -57.18 25.75 -23.93
N SER A 73 -58.09 26.71 -23.90
CA SER A 73 -58.98 27.09 -22.81
C SER A 73 -59.86 25.95 -22.29
N ARG A 74 -60.15 26.05 -20.99
CA ARG A 74 -61.23 25.39 -20.26
C ARG A 74 -62.53 25.30 -21.05
N ARG A 75 -63.17 24.12 -21.06
CA ARG A 75 -64.63 24.02 -21.10
C ARG A 75 -65.13 22.83 -20.29
N SER A 76 -66.10 23.16 -19.44
CA SER A 76 -66.80 22.38 -18.44
C SER A 76 -67.78 21.35 -19.01
N THR A 77 -67.94 20.23 -18.33
CA THR A 77 -69.24 19.53 -18.23
C THR A 77 -69.44 18.98 -16.81
N SER A 78 -70.66 19.17 -16.33
CA SER A 78 -71.14 19.09 -14.94
C SER A 78 -71.90 17.79 -14.63
N ARG A 79 -71.91 17.39 -13.35
CA ARG A 79 -73.04 16.86 -12.52
C ARG A 79 -72.50 15.86 -11.47
N SER A 80 -72.93 15.76 -10.21
CA SER A 80 -73.77 16.57 -9.31
C SER A 80 -73.83 15.91 -7.92
N ARG A 81 -73.83 16.75 -6.85
CA ARG A 81 -74.58 16.64 -5.55
C ARG A 81 -74.27 15.46 -4.60
N SER A 82 -73.64 15.72 -3.44
CA SER A 82 -74.22 16.10 -2.11
C SER A 82 -74.23 14.85 -1.18
N ARG A 83 -74.01 14.86 0.15
CA ARG A 83 -74.14 15.82 1.25
C ARG A 83 -73.17 15.42 2.38
N SER A 84 -72.64 16.41 3.12
CA SER A 84 -72.12 16.29 4.50
C SER A 84 -73.30 16.23 5.50
N PRO A 85 -73.15 15.88 6.81
CA PRO A 85 -72.35 16.59 7.83
C PRO A 85 -71.69 15.62 8.86
N GLY A 86 -70.91 15.96 9.88
CA GLY A 86 -70.56 17.20 10.58
C GLY A 86 -69.54 16.89 11.71
N ARG A 87 -68.81 17.94 12.09
CA ARG A 87 -67.84 18.15 13.20
C ARG A 87 -68.32 17.72 14.61
N PRO A 88 -67.56 17.91 15.74
CA PRO A 88 -66.20 18.49 15.94
C PRO A 88 -65.28 17.74 16.97
N ALA A 89 -64.12 18.38 17.21
CA ALA A 89 -62.96 18.04 18.05
C ALA A 89 -63.06 18.30 19.57
N LYS A 90 -62.12 17.70 20.35
CA LYS A 90 -61.39 18.14 21.58
C LYS A 90 -60.85 16.88 22.30
N GLY A 91 -59.74 16.79 23.01
CA GLY A 91 -58.67 17.69 23.43
C GLY A 91 -57.79 17.01 24.50
N ARG A 92 -56.48 17.31 24.51
CA ARG A 92 -55.49 17.45 25.63
C ARG A 92 -55.42 16.45 26.84
N ARG A 93 -54.15 16.05 27.11
CA ARG A 93 -53.41 16.00 28.42
C ARG A 93 -53.85 14.94 29.45
N ARG A 94 -53.05 14.43 30.41
CA ARG A 94 -51.62 14.32 30.82
C ARG A 94 -51.64 13.45 32.10
N SER A 95 -50.67 12.52 32.30
CA SER A 95 -50.14 11.99 33.61
C SER A 95 -51.13 11.37 34.64
N SER A 96 -50.81 10.52 35.63
CA SER A 96 -49.59 10.02 36.31
C SER A 96 -49.97 8.86 37.27
N SER A 97 -48.96 8.03 37.60
CA SER A 97 -48.61 7.44 38.91
C SER A 97 -49.43 6.35 39.63
N GLN A 98 -48.64 5.46 40.27
CA GLN A 98 -48.83 4.58 41.46
C GLN A 98 -48.97 3.07 41.14
N SER A 99 -48.44 2.08 41.86
CA SER A 99 -47.28 1.84 42.77
C SER A 99 -47.53 0.49 43.48
N ARG A 100 -46.54 -0.45 43.51
CA ARG A 100 -46.30 -1.59 44.46
C ARG A 100 -47.45 -2.65 44.64
N GLU A 101 -47.28 -3.95 44.90
CA GLU A 101 -46.20 -4.82 45.42
C GLU A 101 -46.54 -6.33 45.21
N HIS A 102 -45.51 -7.20 45.07
CA HIS A 102 -45.30 -8.65 45.42
C HIS A 102 -46.47 -9.69 45.45
N LYS A 103 -46.34 -10.97 45.02
CA LYS A 103 -45.27 -11.99 45.16
C LYS A 103 -45.49 -13.22 44.22
N ASP A 104 -44.37 -13.78 43.71
CA ASP A 104 -43.96 -15.19 43.38
C ASP A 104 -44.96 -16.15 42.67
N ASP A 105 -44.62 -17.02 41.70
CA ASP A 105 -43.37 -17.73 41.40
C ASP A 105 -43.48 -18.43 40.01
N LYS A 106 -42.45 -18.38 39.15
CA LYS A 106 -42.02 -19.44 38.19
C LYS A 106 -40.84 -18.97 37.32
N LYS A 107 -39.65 -19.49 37.65
CA LYS A 107 -38.40 -19.41 36.89
C LYS A 107 -38.54 -19.94 35.45
N LYS A 108 -38.05 -19.17 34.47
CA LYS A 108 -37.51 -19.67 33.20
C LYS A 108 -36.13 -19.07 32.99
N THR A 109 -35.13 -19.94 33.05
CA THR A 109 -33.74 -19.69 32.69
C THR A 109 -33.64 -19.72 31.15
N ILE A 110 -33.16 -18.62 30.55
CA ILE A 110 -32.68 -18.60 29.17
C ILE A 110 -31.16 -18.70 29.27
N GLN A 111 -30.60 -19.79 28.76
CA GLN A 111 -29.17 -20.05 28.76
C GLN A 111 -28.62 -19.71 27.37
N GLU A 112 -27.78 -18.69 27.35
CA GLU A 112 -26.85 -18.37 26.28
C GLU A 112 -25.84 -19.52 26.13
N THR A 113 -25.96 -20.30 25.07
CA THR A 113 -24.86 -21.08 24.49
C THR A 113 -25.18 -21.23 23.01
N ASN A 114 -24.31 -20.72 22.13
CA ASN A 114 -24.11 -21.12 20.71
C ASN A 114 -23.47 -20.04 19.81
N LEU A 115 -22.83 -19.00 20.34
CA LEU A 115 -22.02 -18.08 19.52
C LEU A 115 -20.51 -18.41 19.52
N ALA A 116 -20.03 -19.15 20.53
CA ALA A 116 -18.61 -19.53 20.64
C ALA A 116 -18.18 -20.68 19.72
N LEU A 117 -19.11 -21.57 19.32
CA LEU A 117 -18.78 -22.74 18.49
C LEU A 117 -18.63 -22.40 17.00
N LEU A 118 -19.32 -21.35 16.52
CA LEU A 118 -19.26 -20.90 15.13
C LEU A 118 -17.96 -20.14 14.81
N VAL A 119 -17.37 -19.48 15.80
CA VAL A 119 -16.09 -18.77 15.65
C VAL A 119 -14.92 -19.75 15.62
N LEU A 120 -15.00 -20.88 16.32
CA LEU A 120 -13.94 -21.88 16.35
C LEU A 120 -13.81 -22.70 15.05
N VAL A 121 -14.91 -22.92 14.32
CA VAL A 121 -14.92 -23.69 13.06
C VAL A 121 -14.32 -22.90 11.88
N PHE A 122 -14.33 -21.57 11.95
CA PHE A 122 -13.72 -20.72 10.90
C PHE A 122 -12.20 -20.54 11.04
N LEU A 123 -11.63 -20.84 12.21
CA LEU A 123 -10.22 -20.57 12.51
C LEU A 123 -9.28 -21.77 12.28
N PHE A 124 -9.80 -22.99 12.07
CA PHE A 124 -8.97 -24.17 11.82
C PHE A 124 -9.41 -24.95 10.58
N LYS A 125 -8.79 -24.63 9.44
CA LYS A 125 -8.52 -25.60 8.38
C LYS A 125 -7.06 -25.48 7.93
N PRO A 126 -6.23 -26.50 8.14
CA PRO A 126 -4.90 -26.56 7.51
C PRO A 126 -5.07 -26.89 6.03
N ASN A 127 -4.32 -26.19 5.19
CA ASN A 127 -4.21 -26.48 3.76
C ASN A 127 -3.06 -27.48 3.60
N GLU A 128 -3.37 -28.77 3.47
CA GLU A 128 -2.38 -29.81 3.17
C GLU A 128 -2.13 -29.89 1.66
N ASN A 129 -0.85 -29.74 1.29
CA ASN A 129 -0.34 -30.09 -0.03
C ASN A 129 0.26 -31.51 -0.01
N ASN A 130 -0.24 -32.34 -0.92
CA ASN A 130 0.37 -33.48 -1.63
C ASN A 130 1.56 -34.25 -1.01
N THR A 131 1.32 -35.55 -0.78
CA THR A 131 2.21 -36.71 -1.01
C THR A 131 1.29 -37.97 -0.92
N ARG A 132 1.37 -39.10 -1.62
CA ARG A 132 2.42 -39.85 -2.33
C ARG A 132 1.76 -41.08 -3.02
N ARG A 133 2.44 -41.64 -4.03
CA ARG A 133 2.62 -43.08 -4.36
C ARG A 133 1.55 -43.93 -5.08
N TYR A 134 1.98 -44.37 -6.26
CA TYR A 134 1.74 -45.64 -6.98
C TYR A 134 1.48 -46.90 -6.13
N ASN A 135 0.50 -47.74 -6.53
CA ASN A 135 0.66 -49.10 -7.08
C ASN A 135 -0.67 -49.88 -7.12
N GLY A 136 -0.94 -50.60 -8.23
CA GLY A 136 -1.84 -51.77 -8.26
C GLY A 136 -3.00 -51.71 -9.26
N GLU A 137 -2.78 -52.23 -10.46
CA GLU A 137 -3.78 -52.73 -11.44
C GLU A 137 -4.73 -53.81 -10.86
N PRO A 138 -5.62 -54.43 -11.67
CA PRO A 138 -6.61 -53.88 -12.62
C PRO A 138 -8.00 -54.49 -12.37
N ASP A 139 -9.08 -54.00 -13.01
CA ASP A 139 -10.05 -54.93 -13.60
C ASP A 139 -11.04 -54.28 -14.57
N SER A 140 -11.37 -55.10 -15.55
CA SER A 140 -12.17 -54.90 -16.75
C SER A 140 -13.66 -54.68 -16.51
N THR A 141 -14.34 -54.07 -17.50
CA THR A 141 -15.31 -54.72 -18.42
C THR A 141 -16.44 -53.75 -18.85
N GLU A 142 -16.63 -53.66 -20.18
CA GLU A 142 -17.87 -53.38 -20.94
C GLU A 142 -18.64 -52.04 -20.86
N ARG A 143 -18.43 -51.23 -21.91
CA ARG A 143 -19.38 -50.89 -22.99
C ARG A 143 -20.89 -50.91 -22.67
N ASN A 144 -21.54 -49.75 -22.80
CA ASN A 144 -22.75 -49.59 -23.62
C ASN A 144 -23.11 -48.12 -23.88
N ASP A 145 -23.43 -47.85 -25.14
CA ASP A 145 -23.94 -46.59 -25.67
C ASP A 145 -25.40 -46.35 -25.27
N THR A 146 -25.74 -45.15 -24.80
CA THR A 146 -27.03 -44.52 -25.09
C THR A 146 -26.91 -43.01 -25.05
N SER A 147 -27.29 -42.39 -26.17
CA SER A 147 -27.31 -40.96 -26.47
C SER A 147 -28.45 -40.22 -25.74
N CYS A 148 -28.18 -39.02 -25.20
CA CYS A 148 -28.67 -37.72 -25.74
C CYS A 148 -28.65 -36.56 -24.71
N ILE A 149 -28.08 -35.43 -25.16
CA ILE A 149 -28.41 -34.03 -24.89
C ILE A 149 -28.04 -33.46 -23.51
N ILE A 150 -26.87 -32.79 -23.45
CA ILE A 150 -26.74 -31.47 -22.80
C ILE A 150 -25.91 -30.56 -23.71
N LEU A 151 -26.45 -29.37 -23.91
CA LEU A 151 -25.99 -28.26 -24.75
C LEU A 151 -24.67 -27.68 -24.22
N GLU A 152 -23.53 -27.93 -24.88
CA GLU A 152 -22.29 -27.18 -24.65
C GLU A 152 -22.26 -25.95 -25.57
N GLN A 153 -22.52 -24.78 -24.98
CA GLN A 153 -22.23 -23.49 -25.60
C GLN A 153 -20.79 -23.11 -25.20
N LYS A 154 -19.83 -23.50 -26.04
CA LYS A 154 -18.43 -23.09 -25.98
C LYS A 154 -18.35 -21.60 -26.35
N LEU A 155 -17.98 -20.74 -25.41
CA LEU A 155 -17.66 -19.34 -25.67
C LEU A 155 -16.12 -19.21 -25.70
N GLU A 156 -15.54 -19.08 -26.89
CA GLU A 156 -14.19 -18.54 -27.06
C GLU A 156 -14.24 -17.01 -27.02
N PRO A 157 -13.36 -16.35 -26.24
CA PRO A 157 -13.17 -14.91 -26.39
C PRO A 157 -11.69 -14.48 -26.55
N ASP A 158 -10.75 -15.38 -26.86
CA ASP A 158 -9.31 -15.03 -26.84
C ASP A 158 -8.64 -14.89 -28.22
N LEU A 159 -9.38 -14.99 -29.34
CA LEU A 159 -8.82 -14.87 -30.71
C LEU A 159 -9.22 -13.60 -31.48
N GLU A 160 -10.16 -12.80 -30.98
CA GLU A 160 -10.60 -11.56 -31.65
C GLU A 160 -9.80 -10.32 -31.25
N ILE A 161 -9.18 -10.27 -30.07
CA ILE A 161 -8.47 -9.08 -29.59
C ILE A 161 -7.15 -8.87 -30.35
N GLU A 162 -6.47 -9.95 -30.72
CA GLU A 162 -5.20 -9.89 -31.47
C GLU A 162 -5.42 -9.45 -32.93
N ARG A 163 -6.53 -9.85 -33.57
CA ARG A 163 -6.84 -9.44 -34.96
C ARG A 163 -7.27 -7.98 -35.11
N VAL A 164 -7.84 -7.36 -34.07
CA VAL A 164 -8.30 -5.97 -34.13
C VAL A 164 -7.14 -4.97 -34.06
N LEU A 165 -6.02 -5.33 -33.45
CA LEU A 165 -4.83 -4.48 -33.34
C LEU A 165 -3.95 -4.48 -34.60
N GLU A 166 -4.00 -5.52 -35.42
CA GLU A 166 -3.21 -5.59 -36.67
C GLU A 166 -3.80 -4.78 -37.83
N HIS A 167 -5.04 -4.30 -37.75
CA HIS A 167 -5.76 -3.68 -38.88
C HIS A 167 -5.81 -2.15 -38.90
N TYR A 168 -5.07 -1.46 -38.03
CA TYR A 168 -4.94 0.00 -38.05
C TYR A 168 -3.48 0.41 -38.21
N SER A 169 -3.07 0.65 -39.46
CA SER A 169 -1.74 1.16 -39.79
C SER A 169 -1.63 2.64 -39.41
N LEU A 170 -1.09 2.92 -38.22
CA LEU A 170 -0.65 4.26 -37.84
C LEU A 170 0.59 4.63 -38.69
N ARG A 171 0.48 5.64 -39.57
CA ARG A 171 1.64 6.14 -40.33
C ARG A 171 2.43 7.16 -39.50
N PRO A 172 3.77 7.04 -39.37
CA PRO A 172 4.60 8.09 -38.81
C PRO A 172 4.73 9.29 -39.77
N ARG A 173 4.84 10.49 -39.18
CA ARG A 173 5.00 11.82 -39.78
C ARG A 173 6.10 11.86 -40.87
N LYS A 174 5.73 12.25 -42.10
CA LYS A 174 6.69 12.58 -43.18
C LYS A 174 7.19 14.03 -43.02
N GLU A 175 8.47 14.19 -42.75
CA GLU A 175 9.24 15.37 -43.15
C GLU A 175 9.89 15.08 -44.52
N GLU A 176 9.83 16.06 -45.42
CA GLU A 176 10.22 15.92 -46.82
C GLU A 176 11.72 16.13 -47.09
N LYS A 177 12.21 15.34 -48.06
CA LYS A 177 13.30 15.61 -49.04
C LYS A 177 14.76 15.55 -48.57
N LYS A 178 15.45 14.45 -48.92
CA LYS A 178 16.45 14.43 -50.02
C LYS A 178 17.01 13.03 -50.30
N LYS A 179 17.20 12.76 -51.60
CA LYS A 179 18.04 11.73 -52.25
C LYS A 179 17.47 10.32 -52.39
N GLU A 180 16.84 10.11 -53.55
CA GLU A 180 17.05 8.89 -54.34
C GLU A 180 18.49 8.88 -54.85
N GLU A 181 19.20 7.77 -54.62
CA GLU A 181 20.08 7.06 -55.56
C GLU A 181 21.06 6.18 -54.76
N ILE A 182 20.91 4.87 -54.98
CA ILE A 182 21.89 3.76 -54.93
C ILE A 182 21.29 2.55 -54.22
N TYR A 183 20.88 1.60 -55.06
CA TYR A 183 20.46 0.26 -54.71
C TYR A 183 21.68 -0.62 -54.39
N SER A 184 21.46 -1.56 -53.47
CA SER A 184 22.22 -2.80 -53.22
C SER A 184 23.70 -2.69 -52.81
N GLU A 185 23.99 -2.94 -51.53
CA GLU A 185 24.71 -4.16 -51.13
C GLU A 185 24.74 -4.36 -49.60
N LYS A 186 24.68 -5.65 -49.22
CA LYS A 186 25.07 -6.27 -47.94
C LYS A 186 24.15 -6.13 -46.72
N LYS A 187 23.50 -7.26 -46.45
CA LYS A 187 23.34 -7.86 -45.12
C LYS A 187 24.61 -7.67 -44.27
N SER A 188 24.47 -7.01 -43.14
CA SER A 188 25.17 -7.36 -41.90
C SER A 188 24.19 -7.22 -40.74
N PHE A 189 24.01 -8.33 -40.04
CA PHE A 189 23.33 -8.43 -38.77
C PHE A 189 24.07 -7.53 -37.77
N GLU A 190 23.48 -6.42 -37.38
CA GLU A 190 23.88 -5.71 -36.17
C GLU A 190 22.63 -5.54 -35.29
N SER A 191 22.78 -6.05 -34.08
CA SER A 191 21.84 -5.95 -32.97
C SER A 191 21.16 -4.59 -32.93
N ILE A 192 19.83 -4.59 -32.90
CA ILE A 192 19.06 -3.46 -32.37
C ILE A 192 19.54 -3.29 -30.93
N LYS A 193 20.47 -2.35 -30.70
CA LYS A 193 20.78 -1.85 -29.37
C LYS A 193 19.45 -1.37 -28.80
N THR A 194 19.01 -2.04 -27.75
CA THR A 194 18.03 -1.52 -26.80
C THR A 194 18.41 -0.07 -26.54
N ILE A 195 17.50 0.86 -26.79
CA ILE A 195 17.68 2.24 -26.36
C ILE A 195 17.70 2.18 -24.84
N GLU A 196 18.89 2.13 -24.25
CA GLU A 196 19.14 2.29 -22.82
C GLU A 196 18.48 3.60 -22.41
N LYS A 197 17.34 3.49 -21.72
CA LYS A 197 16.65 4.65 -21.17
C LYS A 197 17.42 5.05 -19.92
N ALA A 198 18.50 5.83 -20.12
CA ALA A 198 19.32 6.37 -19.06
C ALA A 198 18.42 7.02 -17.99
N SER A 199 18.70 6.72 -16.72
CA SER A 199 17.99 7.29 -15.57
C SER A 199 18.09 8.82 -15.64
N SER A 200 16.95 9.49 -15.86
CA SER A 200 16.93 10.95 -15.97
C SER A 200 17.40 11.58 -14.65
N LYS A 201 18.42 12.44 -14.70
CA LYS A 201 18.91 13.18 -13.52
C LYS A 201 17.78 13.83 -12.75
N THR A 202 17.80 13.69 -11.42
CA THR A 202 16.76 14.18 -10.52
C THR A 202 16.69 15.71 -10.60
N LYS A 203 15.55 16.26 -11.07
CA LYS A 203 15.34 17.71 -11.16
C LYS A 203 14.65 18.30 -9.92
N GLU A 204 13.82 17.51 -9.25
CA GLU A 204 13.09 17.93 -8.04
C GLU A 204 13.73 17.27 -6.81
N LEU A 205 14.27 18.07 -5.90
CA LEU A 205 14.88 17.58 -4.67
C LEU A 205 13.82 17.49 -3.57
N GLU A 206 13.74 16.32 -2.94
CA GLU A 206 12.84 16.07 -1.82
C GLU A 206 13.49 16.48 -0.48
N PHE A 207 12.79 16.36 0.65
CA PHE A 207 13.33 16.59 2.00
C PHE A 207 14.00 17.96 2.22
N GLY A 208 13.44 19.02 1.63
CA GLY A 208 14.00 20.37 1.74
C GLY A 208 15.32 20.57 0.99
N GLY A 209 15.64 19.68 0.06
CA GLY A 209 16.82 19.75 -0.79
C GLY A 209 18.13 19.59 -0.01
N ARG A 210 19.17 20.32 -0.42
CA ARG A 210 20.54 20.12 0.09
C ARG A 210 20.69 20.49 1.56
N ILE A 211 20.09 21.60 1.97
CA ILE A 211 20.19 22.10 3.35
C ILE A 211 19.32 21.23 4.27
N GLY A 212 18.12 20.85 3.82
CA GLY A 212 17.23 19.98 4.58
C GLY A 212 17.86 18.61 4.83
N THR A 213 18.38 17.95 3.79
CA THR A 213 19.07 16.65 3.93
C THR A 213 20.29 16.72 4.84
N LEU A 214 21.14 17.75 4.71
CA LEU A 214 22.27 17.96 5.63
C LEU A 214 21.80 18.10 7.08
N THR A 215 20.73 18.86 7.31
CA THR A 215 20.19 19.09 8.64
C THR A 215 19.62 17.80 9.23
N LEU A 216 18.92 17.00 8.42
CA LEU A 216 18.32 15.73 8.83
C LEU A 216 19.36 14.67 9.22
N ILE A 217 20.55 14.65 8.59
CA ILE A 217 21.64 13.74 8.95
C ILE A 217 22.03 13.88 10.44
N PHE A 218 22.06 15.11 10.96
CA PHE A 218 22.40 15.36 12.36
C PHE A 218 21.17 15.39 13.28
N PHE A 219 20.04 15.89 12.76
CA PHE A 219 18.80 16.03 13.53
C PHE A 219 18.19 14.68 13.91
N LEU A 220 18.23 13.68 13.03
CA LEU A 220 17.63 12.36 13.30
C LEU A 220 18.33 11.62 14.45
N PRO A 221 19.68 11.44 14.46
CA PRO A 221 20.39 10.87 15.60
C PRO A 221 20.20 11.68 16.89
N ALA A 222 20.25 13.01 16.81
CA ALA A 222 20.05 13.87 17.97
C ALA A 222 18.65 13.69 18.57
N THR A 223 17.62 13.53 17.74
CA THR A 223 16.25 13.28 18.18
C THR A 223 16.11 11.94 18.89
N VAL A 224 16.69 10.87 18.34
CA VAL A 224 16.66 9.54 18.98
C VAL A 224 17.32 9.62 20.36
N LEU A 225 18.53 10.19 20.45
CA LEU A 225 19.24 10.35 21.73
C LEU A 225 18.45 11.20 22.71
N TYR A 226 17.87 12.30 22.25
CA TYR A 226 17.02 13.16 23.07
C TYR A 226 15.82 12.40 23.66
N LEU A 227 15.08 11.65 22.83
CA LEU A 227 13.91 10.89 23.29
C LEU A 227 14.30 9.82 24.32
N LEU A 228 15.40 9.11 24.09
CA LEU A 228 15.90 8.09 25.00
C LEU A 228 16.38 8.69 26.33
N LEU A 229 17.10 9.81 26.29
CA LEU A 229 17.53 10.53 27.49
C LEU A 229 16.35 11.05 28.31
N MET A 230 15.34 11.63 27.64
CA MET A 230 14.13 12.13 28.32
C MET A 230 13.35 10.99 28.96
N CYS A 231 13.20 9.84 28.29
CA CYS A 231 12.50 8.68 28.85
C CYS A 231 13.25 8.03 30.02
N SER A 232 14.57 8.18 30.09
CA SER A 232 15.39 7.62 31.17
C SER A 232 15.36 8.45 32.47
N GLN A 233 14.77 9.65 32.44
CA GLN A 233 14.69 10.52 33.63
C GLN A 233 13.53 10.12 34.56
N GLU A 234 13.68 10.41 35.85
CA GLU A 234 12.62 10.21 36.84
C GLU A 234 11.39 11.11 36.61
N ASP A 235 11.56 12.26 35.94
CA ASP A 235 10.46 13.10 35.46
C ASP A 235 10.66 13.43 33.96
N PRO A 236 10.00 12.71 33.04
CA PRO A 236 10.14 12.91 31.60
C PRO A 236 9.31 14.10 31.09
N SER A 237 9.29 15.20 31.84
CA SER A 237 8.61 16.43 31.44
C SER A 237 9.43 17.18 30.37
N LEU A 238 8.76 17.75 29.37
CA LEU A 238 9.41 18.60 28.37
C LEU A 238 10.03 19.87 28.97
N MET A 239 9.72 20.19 30.22
CA MET A 239 10.26 21.35 30.94
C MET A 239 11.69 21.11 31.44
N ASN A 240 12.14 19.86 31.56
CA ASN A 240 13.50 19.50 31.97
C ASN A 240 14.51 19.59 30.80
N PHE A 241 14.30 20.53 29.87
CA PHE A 241 15.17 20.76 28.74
C PHE A 241 16.32 21.73 29.10
N PRO A 242 17.59 21.43 28.76
CA PRO A 242 18.11 20.20 28.14
C PRO A 242 18.39 19.08 29.17
N PRO A 243 18.23 17.79 28.78
CA PRO A 243 18.67 16.68 29.63
C PRO A 243 20.16 16.79 30.00
N PRO A 244 20.57 16.30 31.19
CA PRO A 244 21.99 16.17 31.48
C PRO A 244 22.60 15.18 30.47
N LEU A 245 23.57 15.66 29.71
CA LEU A 245 24.27 14.84 28.74
C LEU A 245 25.18 13.85 29.49
N PRO A 246 25.05 12.54 29.23
CA PRO A 246 25.95 11.56 29.81
C PRO A 246 27.37 11.76 29.27
N ALA A 247 28.37 11.33 30.03
CA ALA A 247 29.75 11.38 29.57
C ALA A 247 29.90 10.58 28.27
N LEU A 248 30.68 11.08 27.30
CA LEU A 248 30.91 10.40 26.01
C LEU A 248 31.40 8.96 26.16
N GLU A 249 32.17 8.69 27.22
CA GLU A 249 32.65 7.34 27.55
C GLU A 249 31.53 6.37 27.95
N SER A 250 30.43 6.88 28.53
CA SER A 250 29.28 6.06 28.92
C SER A 250 28.33 5.77 27.75
N LEU A 251 28.44 6.52 26.64
CA LEU A 251 27.64 6.33 25.44
C LEU A 251 28.15 5.19 24.55
N TRP A 252 29.41 4.78 24.72
CA TRP A 252 30.05 3.81 23.84
C TRP A 252 30.63 2.63 24.63
N GLU A 253 30.18 1.43 24.30
CA GLU A 253 30.77 0.19 24.81
C GLU A 253 31.03 -0.79 23.67
N ALA A 254 32.29 -1.22 23.52
CA ALA A 254 32.71 -2.11 22.44
C ALA A 254 32.03 -3.49 22.50
N ARG A 255 31.66 -3.95 23.70
CA ARG A 255 30.94 -5.23 23.89
C ARG A 255 29.53 -5.15 23.31
N VAL A 256 28.82 -4.07 23.61
CA VAL A 256 27.48 -3.78 23.09
C VAL A 256 27.49 -3.68 21.57
N PHE A 257 28.48 -2.97 21.00
CA PHE A 257 28.67 -2.92 19.56
C PHE A 257 28.90 -4.32 18.96
N GLY A 258 29.71 -5.17 19.62
CA GLY A 258 29.91 -6.56 19.23
C GLY A 258 28.62 -7.40 19.25
N VAL A 259 27.77 -7.23 20.27
CA VAL A 259 26.46 -7.90 20.37
C VAL A 259 25.51 -7.42 19.27
N PHE A 260 25.49 -6.12 18.97
CA PHE A 260 24.71 -5.58 17.86
C PHE A 260 25.15 -6.15 16.50
N LEU A 261 26.47 -6.25 16.26
CA LEU A 261 26.99 -6.89 15.05
C LEU A 261 26.61 -8.36 14.99
N LEU A 262 26.73 -9.09 16.09
CA LEU A 262 26.30 -10.49 16.17
C LEU A 262 24.82 -10.63 15.82
N TRP A 263 23.95 -9.75 16.34
CA TRP A 263 22.53 -9.71 15.97
C TRP A 263 22.32 -9.48 14.47
N PHE A 264 22.98 -8.47 13.90
CA PHE A 264 22.86 -8.15 12.48
C PHE A 264 23.29 -9.34 11.59
N PHE A 265 24.44 -9.95 11.89
CA PHE A 265 24.95 -11.09 11.13
C PHE A 265 24.15 -12.37 11.36
N LEU A 266 23.59 -12.58 12.56
CA LEU A 266 22.68 -13.69 12.83
C LEU A 266 21.41 -13.58 11.98
N GLN A 267 20.81 -12.39 11.90
CA GLN A 267 19.66 -12.14 11.03
C GLN A 267 20.04 -12.31 9.55
N ALA A 268 21.24 -11.88 9.15
CA ALA A 268 21.74 -12.09 7.79
C ALA A 268 21.91 -13.58 7.48
N LEU A 269 22.38 -14.39 8.43
CA LEU A 269 22.48 -15.84 8.30
C LEU A 269 21.09 -16.47 8.08
N PHE A 270 20.09 -16.07 8.88
CA PHE A 270 18.71 -16.56 8.70
C PHE A 270 18.12 -16.15 7.35
N TYR A 271 18.44 -14.95 6.87
CA TYR A 271 18.03 -14.49 5.54
C TYR A 271 18.65 -15.34 4.42
N LEU A 272 19.91 -15.78 4.57
CA LEU A 272 20.59 -16.60 3.56
C LEU A 272 20.13 -18.07 3.53
N LEU A 273 19.39 -18.53 4.54
CA LEU A 273 18.88 -19.90 4.58
C LEU A 273 18.04 -20.21 3.32
N PRO A 274 18.21 -21.40 2.71
CA PRO A 274 17.47 -21.82 1.52
C PRO A 274 16.05 -22.28 1.84
N VAL A 275 15.33 -21.49 2.64
CA VAL A 275 13.96 -21.76 3.10
C VAL A 275 13.06 -20.65 2.61
N GLY A 276 11.86 -21.00 2.16
CA GLY A 276 10.85 -20.03 1.74
C GLY A 276 10.69 -19.91 0.23
N LYS A 277 9.57 -19.30 -0.17
CA LYS A 277 9.17 -19.13 -1.58
C LYS A 277 10.01 -18.03 -2.22
N VAL A 278 10.39 -18.20 -3.48
CA VAL A 278 11.00 -17.13 -4.28
C VAL A 278 9.91 -16.39 -5.05
N VAL A 279 9.90 -15.07 -4.95
CA VAL A 279 8.91 -14.18 -5.56
C VAL A 279 9.63 -13.11 -6.38
N GLU A 280 9.06 -12.76 -7.52
CA GLU A 280 9.56 -11.69 -8.37
C GLU A 280 9.07 -10.33 -7.86
N GLY A 281 9.99 -9.37 -7.77
CA GLY A 281 9.67 -7.97 -7.52
C GLY A 281 9.01 -7.29 -8.73
N LEU A 282 8.77 -5.98 -8.60
CA LEU A 282 8.30 -5.17 -9.73
C LEU A 282 9.37 -5.04 -10.82
N PRO A 283 8.97 -4.89 -12.09
CA PRO A 283 9.91 -4.67 -13.17
C PRO A 283 10.64 -3.34 -12.97
N LEU A 284 11.96 -3.39 -13.07
CA LEU A 284 12.84 -2.22 -13.11
C LEU A 284 12.61 -1.42 -14.41
N PRO A 285 13.14 -0.19 -14.53
CA PRO A 285 13.08 0.59 -15.78
C PRO A 285 13.63 -0.18 -17.01
N ASP A 286 14.57 -1.08 -16.77
CA ASP A 286 15.19 -1.99 -17.75
C ASP A 286 14.36 -3.27 -18.03
N GLY A 287 13.18 -3.41 -17.43
CA GLY A 287 12.33 -4.59 -17.58
C GLY A 287 12.79 -5.84 -16.82
N ARG A 288 14.03 -5.86 -16.31
CA ARG A 288 14.53 -6.89 -15.38
C ARG A 288 13.64 -6.98 -14.15
N LYS A 289 13.39 -8.20 -13.67
CA LYS A 289 12.71 -8.47 -12.40
C LYS A 289 13.65 -9.13 -11.42
N LEU A 290 13.80 -8.52 -10.26
CA LEU A 290 14.64 -9.06 -9.19
C LEU A 290 13.91 -10.18 -8.45
N GLN A 291 14.63 -11.23 -8.10
CA GLN A 291 14.11 -12.34 -7.30
C GLN A 291 14.39 -12.08 -5.82
N TYR A 292 13.39 -12.35 -4.98
CA TYR A 292 13.42 -12.21 -3.54
C TYR A 292 12.96 -13.50 -2.88
N ARG A 293 13.70 -13.96 -1.87
CA ARG A 293 13.29 -15.12 -1.07
C ARG A 293 12.50 -14.65 0.15
N ILE A 294 11.27 -15.14 0.26
CA ILE A 294 10.31 -14.80 1.32
C ILE A 294 10.52 -15.76 2.48
N ASN A 295 11.32 -15.34 3.46
CA ASN A 295 11.69 -16.15 4.62
C ASN A 295 11.58 -15.41 5.96
N GLY A 296 10.91 -14.26 6.00
CA GLY A 296 10.82 -13.41 7.18
C GLY A 296 10.13 -14.08 8.36
N PHE A 297 9.02 -14.78 8.10
CA PHE A 297 8.32 -15.51 9.16
C PHE A 297 9.18 -16.66 9.74
N TYR A 298 9.94 -17.37 8.91
CA TYR A 298 10.86 -18.42 9.38
C TYR A 298 12.03 -17.84 10.19
N ALA A 299 12.61 -16.72 9.75
CA ALA A 299 13.66 -16.03 10.50
C ALA A 299 13.13 -15.57 11.87
N PHE A 300 11.88 -15.10 11.94
CA PHE A 300 11.23 -14.74 13.19
C PHE A 300 11.01 -15.93 14.11
N THR A 301 10.51 -17.06 13.62
CA THR A 301 10.32 -18.26 14.47
C THR A 301 11.64 -18.84 14.96
N LEU A 302 12.69 -18.83 14.14
CA LEU A 302 14.04 -19.22 14.54
C LEU A 302 14.60 -18.28 15.62
N THR A 303 14.40 -16.97 15.45
CA THR A 303 14.80 -15.97 16.44
C THR A 303 14.05 -16.14 17.76
N ALA A 304 12.74 -16.35 17.70
CA ALA A 304 11.92 -16.62 18.89
C ALA A 304 12.36 -17.89 19.61
N GLY A 305 12.68 -18.96 18.87
CA GLY A 305 13.24 -20.19 19.43
C GLY A 305 14.62 -19.99 20.06
N ALA A 306 15.49 -19.20 19.43
CA ALA A 306 16.81 -18.86 19.98
C ALA A 306 16.69 -18.07 21.30
N ILE A 307 15.81 -17.07 21.34
CA ILE A 307 15.54 -16.29 22.55
C ILE A 307 14.88 -17.14 23.64
N GLY A 308 13.92 -17.99 23.28
CA GLY A 308 13.31 -18.93 24.22
C GLY A 308 14.34 -19.90 24.83
N THR A 309 15.32 -20.33 24.03
CA THR A 309 16.44 -21.16 24.51
C THR A 309 17.35 -20.37 25.45
N LEU A 310 17.69 -19.12 25.12
CA LEU A 310 18.47 -18.24 25.99
C LEU A 310 17.76 -18.02 27.34
N LEU A 311 16.45 -17.78 27.32
CA LEU A 311 15.63 -17.65 28.52
C LEU A 311 15.56 -18.94 29.34
N TYR A 312 15.49 -20.11 28.69
CA TYR A 312 15.55 -21.41 29.37
C TYR A 312 16.86 -21.59 30.13
N PHE A 313 17.98 -21.20 29.52
CA PHE A 313 19.31 -21.19 30.16
C PHE A 313 19.55 -19.99 31.11
N GLN A 314 18.50 -19.22 31.44
CA GLN A 314 18.56 -18.09 32.38
C GLN A 314 19.54 -16.98 31.95
N PHE A 315 19.73 -16.76 30.64
CA PHE A 315 20.44 -15.58 30.17
C PHE A 315 19.64 -14.31 30.48
N GLU A 316 20.31 -13.33 31.09
CA GLU A 316 19.67 -12.07 31.47
C GLU A 316 19.47 -11.14 30.26
N LEU A 317 18.27 -11.15 29.69
CA LEU A 317 17.84 -10.14 28.69
C LEU A 317 17.82 -8.70 29.25
N HIS A 318 17.91 -8.56 30.58
CA HIS A 318 17.99 -7.27 31.26
C HIS A 318 19.19 -6.43 30.79
N TYR A 319 20.28 -7.07 30.36
CA TYR A 319 21.45 -6.37 29.81
C TYR A 319 21.09 -5.42 28.64
N LEU A 320 20.06 -5.77 27.85
CA LEU A 320 19.57 -4.94 26.75
C LEU A 320 18.92 -3.64 27.24
N TYR A 321 18.24 -3.68 28.38
CA TYR A 321 17.64 -2.50 29.01
C TYR A 321 18.71 -1.58 29.60
N ASP A 322 19.65 -2.15 30.35
CA ASP A 322 20.71 -1.38 31.03
C ASP A 322 21.59 -0.59 30.03
N HIS A 323 21.86 -1.19 28.87
CA HIS A 323 22.71 -0.60 27.83
C HIS A 323 21.90 -0.10 26.63
N PHE A 324 20.59 0.15 26.78
CA PHE A 324 19.69 0.47 25.68
C PHE A 324 20.15 1.66 24.83
N MET A 325 20.64 2.72 25.49
CA MET A 325 21.20 3.89 24.82
C MET A 325 22.48 3.56 24.04
N GLN A 326 23.35 2.70 24.59
CA GLN A 326 24.58 2.29 23.90
C GLN A 326 24.28 1.41 22.68
N PHE A 327 23.22 0.60 22.73
CA PHE A 327 22.72 -0.13 21.55
C PHE A 327 22.24 0.84 20.46
N ALA A 328 21.52 1.91 20.83
CA ALA A 328 21.09 2.94 19.88
C ALA A 328 22.27 3.68 19.23
N VAL A 329 23.28 4.06 20.01
CA VAL A 329 24.53 4.68 19.51
C VAL A 329 25.31 3.71 18.62
N SER A 330 25.40 2.44 19.01
CA SER A 330 26.05 1.38 18.22
C SER A 330 25.39 1.18 16.87
N ALA A 331 24.05 1.12 16.85
CA ALA A 331 23.26 1.01 15.62
C ALA A 331 23.38 2.28 14.76
N ALA A 332 23.44 3.46 15.36
CA ALA A 332 23.68 4.73 14.66
C ALA A 332 25.07 4.76 14.00
N ALA A 333 26.12 4.36 14.73
CA ALA A 333 27.47 4.28 14.18
C ALA A 333 27.55 3.28 13.02
N PHE A 334 26.91 2.11 13.17
CA PHE A 334 26.86 1.10 12.13
C PHE A 334 26.07 1.57 10.90
N SER A 335 24.92 2.22 11.07
CA SER A 335 24.12 2.73 9.95
C SER A 335 24.86 3.81 9.17
N VAL A 336 25.57 4.74 9.85
CA VAL A 336 26.46 5.70 9.18
C VAL A 336 27.55 4.98 8.38
N GLY A 337 28.22 3.99 8.98
CA GLY A 337 29.24 3.18 8.29
C GLY A 337 28.69 2.42 7.07
N LEU A 338 27.50 1.84 7.20
CA LEU A 338 26.80 1.16 6.12
C LEU A 338 26.45 2.14 4.99
N SER A 339 25.95 3.33 5.30
CA SER A 339 25.65 4.35 4.29
C SER A 339 26.89 4.85 3.56
N ILE A 340 28.03 4.99 4.25
CA ILE A 340 29.32 5.31 3.60
C ILE A 340 29.71 4.19 2.63
N TYR A 341 29.61 2.93 3.06
CA TYR A 341 29.88 1.79 2.20
C TYR A 341 28.98 1.77 0.95
N LEU A 342 27.67 1.99 1.13
CA LEU A 342 26.69 2.03 0.04
C LEU A 342 26.99 3.16 -0.94
N TYR A 343 27.35 4.34 -0.44
CA TYR A 343 27.71 5.47 -1.29
C TYR A 343 28.98 5.18 -2.10
N ILE A 344 30.06 4.70 -1.47
CA ILE A 344 31.31 4.36 -2.17
C ILE A 344 31.08 3.27 -3.23
N ARG A 345 30.26 2.27 -2.90
CA ARG A 345 29.88 1.20 -3.82
C ARG A 345 29.09 1.73 -5.01
N SER A 346 28.14 2.63 -4.77
CA SER A 346 27.29 3.21 -5.81
C SER A 346 28.07 3.97 -6.88
N LEU A 347 29.26 4.49 -6.56
CA LEU A 347 30.15 5.15 -7.55
C LEU A 347 30.66 4.20 -8.64
N LYS A 348 30.59 2.88 -8.40
CA LYS A 348 30.95 1.84 -9.37
C LYS A 348 29.72 1.19 -10.02
N ALA A 349 28.52 1.55 -9.58
CA ALA A 349 27.28 0.99 -10.10
C ALA A 349 26.96 1.58 -11.49
N PRO A 350 26.35 0.80 -12.38
CA PRO A 350 25.96 1.28 -13.70
C PRO A 350 24.74 2.21 -13.61
N GLU A 351 24.57 3.14 -14.57
CA GLU A 351 23.56 4.20 -14.49
C GLU A 351 22.11 3.68 -14.43
N GLU A 352 21.88 2.44 -14.89
CA GLU A 352 20.57 1.80 -14.91
C GLU A 352 20.12 1.30 -13.53
N GLU A 353 21.05 1.10 -12.60
CA GLU A 353 20.79 0.64 -11.23
C GLU A 353 20.71 1.80 -10.22
N LEU A 354 20.91 3.03 -10.70
CA LEU A 354 20.81 4.24 -9.90
C LEU A 354 19.37 4.61 -9.57
N ALA A 355 19.16 5.07 -8.34
CA ALA A 355 17.85 5.52 -7.88
C ALA A 355 17.44 6.83 -8.58
N PRO A 356 16.23 6.92 -9.15
CA PRO A 356 15.75 8.14 -9.81
C PRO A 356 15.71 9.36 -8.87
N GLY A 357 15.50 9.13 -7.56
CA GLY A 357 15.47 10.17 -6.53
C GLY A 357 16.84 10.50 -5.93
N GLY A 358 17.88 9.69 -6.19
CA GLY A 358 19.21 9.81 -5.61
C GLY A 358 20.32 10.10 -6.61
N ASN A 359 19.97 10.55 -7.83
CA ASN A 359 20.92 10.91 -8.89
C ASN A 359 20.87 12.43 -9.17
N SER A 360 21.09 13.22 -8.11
CA SER A 360 21.03 14.68 -8.17
C SER A 360 22.36 15.35 -8.51
N GLY A 361 23.47 14.63 -8.30
CA GLY A 361 24.84 15.15 -8.46
C GLY A 361 25.35 15.91 -7.24
N TYR A 362 24.60 15.94 -6.13
CA TYR A 362 25.03 16.54 -4.87
C TYR A 362 25.35 15.44 -3.85
N PHE A 363 26.62 15.37 -3.44
CA PHE A 363 27.13 14.37 -2.50
C PHE A 363 26.24 14.16 -1.26
N VAL A 364 25.91 15.23 -0.54
CA VAL A 364 25.15 15.13 0.72
C VAL A 364 23.73 14.60 0.50
N TYR A 365 23.08 15.03 -0.58
CA TYR A 365 21.73 14.62 -0.90
C TYR A 365 21.70 13.16 -1.38
N ASP A 366 22.62 12.78 -2.27
CA ASP A 366 22.72 11.42 -2.80
C ASP A 366 23.19 10.42 -1.71
N PHE A 367 23.98 10.86 -0.72
CA PHE A 367 24.30 10.09 0.48
C PHE A 367 23.08 9.87 1.38
N PHE A 368 22.25 10.91 1.56
CA PHE A 368 21.04 10.83 2.39
C PHE A 368 19.98 9.93 1.76
N THR A 369 19.59 10.23 0.52
CA THR A 369 18.54 9.51 -0.21
C THR A 369 18.99 8.14 -0.71
N GLY A 370 20.28 7.98 -0.97
CA GLY A 370 20.85 6.75 -1.53
C GLY A 370 20.96 6.79 -3.05
N HIS A 371 22.16 6.56 -3.56
CA HIS A 371 22.45 6.66 -4.99
C HIS A 371 22.09 5.37 -5.77
N GLU A 372 22.28 4.19 -5.16
CA GLU A 372 21.91 2.88 -5.72
C GLU A 372 20.48 2.49 -5.28
N LEU A 373 19.65 1.99 -6.21
CA LEU A 373 18.25 1.67 -5.93
C LEU A 373 18.10 0.41 -5.05
N ASN A 374 18.79 -0.67 -5.42
CA ASN A 374 18.71 -1.98 -4.74
C ASN A 374 20.12 -2.61 -4.64
N PRO A 375 20.95 -2.18 -3.68
CA PRO A 375 22.31 -2.69 -3.52
C PRO A 375 22.32 -4.17 -3.14
N ARG A 376 23.02 -4.98 -3.95
CA ARG A 376 23.07 -6.44 -3.82
C ARG A 376 24.46 -7.03 -3.68
N ILE A 377 24.65 -7.96 -2.75
CA ILE A 377 25.85 -8.80 -2.65
C ILE A 377 25.45 -10.22 -3.09
N GLY A 378 25.66 -10.55 -4.36
CA GLY A 378 25.13 -11.77 -4.95
C GLY A 378 23.60 -11.77 -4.93
N SER A 379 22.98 -12.74 -4.26
CA SER A 379 21.53 -12.80 -4.07
C SER A 379 21.01 -11.96 -2.89
N PHE A 380 21.90 -11.38 -2.08
CA PHE A 380 21.55 -10.65 -0.87
C PHE A 380 21.20 -9.20 -1.19
N ASP A 381 19.95 -8.81 -1.02
CA ASP A 381 19.48 -7.42 -1.18
C ASP A 381 19.54 -6.70 0.17
N LEU A 382 20.49 -5.77 0.33
CA LEU A 382 20.74 -5.10 1.61
C LEU A 382 19.54 -4.28 2.08
N LYS A 383 18.87 -3.62 1.14
CA LYS A 383 17.74 -2.76 1.41
C LYS A 383 16.56 -3.57 1.94
N TYR A 384 16.17 -4.59 1.19
CA TYR A 384 15.10 -5.50 1.60
C TYR A 384 15.41 -6.23 2.92
N PHE A 385 16.69 -6.58 3.13
CA PHE A 385 17.13 -7.19 4.38
C PHE A 385 16.95 -6.24 5.57
N CYS A 386 17.49 -5.02 5.50
CA CYS A 386 17.48 -4.05 6.58
C CYS A 386 16.05 -3.64 6.99
N GLU A 387 15.18 -3.38 6.02
CA GLU A 387 13.79 -2.95 6.21
C GLU A 387 13.01 -3.92 7.11
N LEU A 388 13.19 -5.24 6.92
CA LEU A 388 12.35 -6.26 7.53
C LEU A 388 13.00 -7.04 8.67
N ARG A 389 14.30 -7.33 8.59
CA ARG A 389 14.94 -8.35 9.45
C ARG A 389 15.51 -7.74 10.73
N PRO A 390 16.67 -7.07 10.72
CA PRO A 390 17.29 -6.60 11.95
C PRO A 390 16.45 -5.52 12.66
N GLY A 391 15.71 -4.69 11.91
CA GLY A 391 14.86 -3.62 12.45
C GLY A 391 13.57 -4.14 13.10
N LEU A 392 12.63 -4.68 12.32
CA LEU A 392 11.32 -5.11 12.84
C LEU A 392 11.40 -6.28 13.81
N ILE A 393 12.23 -7.29 13.53
CA ILE A 393 12.41 -8.40 14.48
C ILE A 393 13.10 -7.86 15.75
N GLY A 394 14.09 -6.98 15.60
CA GLY A 394 14.80 -6.36 16.72
C GLY A 394 13.87 -5.56 17.63
N TRP A 395 12.91 -4.83 17.06
CA TRP A 395 11.87 -4.13 17.79
C TRP A 395 11.07 -5.05 18.73
N VAL A 396 10.66 -6.24 18.26
CA VAL A 396 9.95 -7.22 19.10
C VAL A 396 10.84 -7.73 20.23
N VAL A 397 12.12 -7.98 19.97
CA VAL A 397 13.09 -8.44 20.98
C VAL A 397 13.32 -7.38 22.04
N ILE A 398 13.47 -6.12 21.63
CA ILE A 398 13.60 -4.97 22.54
C ILE A 398 12.37 -4.89 23.43
N ASN A 399 11.17 -4.94 22.86
CA ASN A 399 9.92 -4.88 23.64
C ASN A 399 9.82 -6.01 24.66
N LEU A 400 10.20 -7.24 24.29
CA LEU A 400 10.25 -8.37 25.23
C LEU A 400 11.24 -8.11 26.37
N ALA A 401 12.41 -7.54 26.08
CA ALA A 401 13.37 -7.17 27.12
C ALA A 401 12.83 -6.07 28.03
N MET A 402 12.11 -5.07 27.50
CA MET A 402 11.44 -4.04 28.30
C MET A 402 10.38 -4.64 29.23
N LEU A 403 9.58 -5.59 28.72
CA LEU A 403 8.58 -6.30 29.52
C LEU A 403 9.22 -7.06 30.68
N LEU A 404 10.33 -7.78 30.43
CA LEU A 404 11.06 -8.49 31.48
C LEU A 404 11.77 -7.53 32.45
N ALA A 405 12.25 -6.39 31.97
CA ALA A 405 12.87 -5.36 32.80
C ALA A 405 11.86 -4.73 33.77
N GLU A 406 10.64 -4.42 33.30
CA GLU A 406 9.55 -3.93 34.16
C GLU A 406 9.27 -4.91 35.31
N MET A 407 9.13 -6.21 34.99
CA MET A 407 8.89 -7.24 36.00
C MET A 407 10.00 -7.31 37.05
N LYS A 408 11.27 -7.20 36.62
CA LYS A 408 12.44 -7.28 37.51
C LYS A 408 12.57 -6.03 38.40
N ILE A 409 12.42 -4.83 37.84
CA ILE A 409 12.57 -3.56 38.56
C ILE A 409 11.46 -3.38 39.61
N HIS A 410 10.22 -3.70 39.24
CA HIS A 410 9.07 -3.56 40.14
C HIS A 410 8.84 -4.80 41.03
N ASN A 411 9.69 -5.83 40.92
CA ASN A 411 9.57 -7.11 41.64
C ASN A 411 8.18 -7.77 41.48
N GLN A 412 7.62 -7.73 40.27
CA GLN A 412 6.30 -8.27 39.95
C GLN A 412 6.41 -9.63 39.25
N SER A 413 5.56 -10.58 39.63
CA SER A 413 5.48 -11.89 38.98
C SER A 413 4.76 -11.87 37.62
N MET A 414 4.06 -10.77 37.33
CA MET A 414 3.33 -10.55 36.07
C MET A 414 3.57 -9.11 35.60
N PRO A 415 3.77 -8.87 34.30
CA PRO A 415 3.94 -7.51 33.77
C PRO A 415 2.65 -6.70 33.89
N SER A 416 2.76 -5.38 33.78
CA SER A 416 1.59 -4.50 33.87
C SER A 416 0.65 -4.73 32.68
N LEU A 417 -0.65 -4.49 32.89
CA LEU A 417 -1.64 -4.60 31.82
C LEU A 417 -1.27 -3.69 30.63
N SER A 418 -0.77 -2.49 30.91
CA SER A 418 -0.29 -1.53 29.91
C SER A 418 0.83 -2.10 29.07
N MET A 419 1.84 -2.71 29.71
CA MET A 419 2.97 -3.31 29.03
C MET A 419 2.54 -4.48 28.14
N ILE A 420 1.66 -5.35 28.64
CA ILE A 420 1.09 -6.46 27.87
C ILE A 420 0.38 -5.95 26.62
N LEU A 421 -0.45 -4.91 26.74
CA LEU A 421 -1.19 -4.35 25.61
C LEU A 421 -0.24 -3.78 24.54
N VAL A 422 0.73 -2.96 24.92
CA VAL A 422 1.71 -2.36 24.00
C VAL A 422 2.49 -3.47 23.28
N ASN A 423 3.06 -4.41 24.03
CA ASN A 423 3.82 -5.53 23.48
C ASN A 423 2.97 -6.37 22.52
N SER A 424 1.73 -6.70 22.91
CA SER A 424 0.83 -7.54 22.10
C SER A 424 0.43 -6.86 20.80
N PHE A 425 0.11 -5.56 20.84
CA PHE A 425 -0.28 -4.82 19.64
C PHE A 425 0.89 -4.66 18.66
N GLN A 426 2.07 -4.30 19.16
CA GLN A 426 3.27 -4.14 18.34
C GLN A 426 3.75 -5.49 17.78
N LEU A 427 3.70 -6.56 18.57
CA LEU A 427 3.98 -7.92 18.12
C LEU A 427 3.05 -8.35 16.98
N LEU A 428 1.73 -8.12 17.12
CA LEU A 428 0.75 -8.45 16.09
C LEU A 428 1.04 -7.71 14.78
N TYR A 429 1.42 -6.44 14.86
CA TYR A 429 1.80 -5.64 13.69
C TYR A 429 3.04 -6.21 12.98
N VAL A 430 4.10 -6.55 13.71
CA VAL A 430 5.33 -7.11 13.13
C VAL A 430 5.07 -8.49 12.52
N VAL A 431 4.35 -9.36 13.22
CA VAL A 431 3.99 -10.69 12.70
C VAL A 431 3.17 -10.56 11.42
N ASP A 432 2.22 -9.62 11.37
CA ASP A 432 1.40 -9.37 10.19
C ASP A 432 2.23 -8.83 9.00
N ALA A 433 3.24 -7.97 9.26
CA ALA A 433 4.19 -7.51 8.25
C ALA A 433 5.05 -8.66 7.69
N LEU A 434 5.57 -9.53 8.56
CA LEU A 434 6.40 -10.69 8.17
C LEU A 434 5.58 -11.78 7.47
N TRP A 435 4.31 -11.97 7.86
CA TRP A 435 3.41 -12.91 7.20
C TRP A 435 3.03 -12.45 5.79
N ASN A 436 2.87 -11.14 5.60
CA ASN A 436 2.52 -10.52 4.32
C ASN A 436 3.71 -9.86 3.63
N GLU A 437 4.90 -10.45 3.81
CA GLU A 437 6.17 -9.94 3.33
C GLU A 437 6.18 -9.65 1.81
N GLU A 438 5.46 -10.43 1.00
CA GLU A 438 5.33 -10.19 -0.45
C GLU A 438 4.78 -8.79 -0.78
N ALA A 439 3.97 -8.19 0.11
CA ALA A 439 3.38 -6.88 -0.14
C ALA A 439 4.40 -5.74 -0.09
N ILE A 440 5.49 -5.92 0.67
CA ILE A 440 6.53 -4.90 0.89
C ILE A 440 7.35 -4.68 -0.38
N LEU A 441 7.50 -5.70 -1.23
CA LEU A 441 8.14 -5.57 -2.55
C LEU A 441 7.44 -4.57 -3.49
N THR A 442 6.22 -4.14 -3.14
CA THR A 442 5.45 -3.14 -3.90
C THR A 442 5.42 -1.76 -3.25
N THR A 443 6.15 -1.58 -2.15
CA THR A 443 6.21 -0.31 -1.40
C THR A 443 7.15 0.69 -2.08
N MET A 444 6.91 1.98 -1.85
CA MET A 444 7.71 3.07 -2.41
C MET A 444 9.19 2.94 -2.04
N ASP A 445 9.46 2.58 -0.77
CA ASP A 445 10.80 2.43 -0.24
C ASP A 445 11.61 1.47 -1.11
N ILE A 446 11.10 0.27 -1.42
CA ILE A 446 11.77 -0.72 -2.29
C ILE A 446 11.83 -0.26 -3.76
N THR A 447 10.77 0.32 -4.31
CA THR A 447 10.63 0.49 -5.77
C THR A 447 11.19 1.80 -6.32
N HIS A 448 11.21 2.85 -5.51
CA HIS A 448 11.50 4.22 -5.96
C HIS A 448 12.65 4.87 -5.20
N ASP A 449 12.71 4.66 -3.87
CA ASP A 449 13.71 5.32 -3.03
C ASP A 449 15.04 4.57 -3.07
N GLY A 450 16.17 5.28 -3.05
CA GLY A 450 17.49 4.65 -2.98
C GLY A 450 17.80 4.11 -1.58
N PHE A 451 18.79 3.22 -1.47
CA PHE A 451 19.24 2.76 -0.15
C PHE A 451 20.42 3.61 0.32
N GLY A 452 20.10 4.67 1.08
CA GLY A 452 21.06 5.62 1.66
C GLY A 452 20.97 5.72 3.18
N PHE A 453 21.48 6.82 3.73
CA PHE A 453 21.41 7.08 5.19
C PHE A 453 19.99 7.12 5.71
N MET A 454 19.04 7.70 4.98
CA MET A 454 17.66 7.81 5.43
C MET A 454 17.03 6.44 5.74
N LEU A 455 17.12 5.48 4.79
CA LEU A 455 16.56 4.14 4.99
C LEU A 455 17.42 3.32 5.95
N ALA A 456 18.75 3.32 5.82
CA ALA A 456 19.61 2.55 6.71
C ALA A 456 19.49 2.98 8.19
N PHE A 457 19.42 4.29 8.46
CA PHE A 457 19.19 4.81 9.81
C PHE A 457 17.74 4.59 10.26
N GLY A 458 16.77 4.76 9.35
CA GLY A 458 15.36 4.47 9.60
C GLY A 458 15.15 3.04 10.09
N ASP A 459 15.66 2.08 9.33
CA ASP A 459 15.45 0.64 9.56
C ASP A 459 16.19 0.13 10.80
N LEU A 460 17.46 0.50 10.96
CA LEU A 460 18.34 -0.07 11.99
C LEU A 460 18.29 0.68 13.32
N VAL A 461 17.87 1.96 13.31
CA VAL A 461 17.88 2.80 14.50
C VAL A 461 16.48 3.32 14.81
N TRP A 462 15.85 4.01 13.86
CA TRP A 462 14.60 4.70 14.14
C TRP A 462 13.48 3.72 14.54
N VAL A 463 13.26 2.67 13.73
CA VAL A 463 12.24 1.65 14.00
C VAL A 463 12.46 0.98 15.36
N PRO A 464 13.59 0.30 15.63
CA PRO A 464 13.75 -0.45 16.88
C PRO A 464 13.75 0.42 18.15
N PHE A 465 14.33 1.63 18.13
CA PHE A 465 14.50 2.44 19.34
C PHE A 465 13.40 3.49 19.56
N VAL A 466 12.81 4.05 18.50
CA VAL A 466 11.71 5.02 18.63
C VAL A 466 10.37 4.32 18.75
N TYR A 467 10.16 3.18 18.08
CA TYR A 467 8.86 2.49 18.14
C TYR A 467 8.71 1.66 19.42
N SER A 468 9.80 1.37 20.13
CA SER A 468 9.79 0.78 21.47
C SER A 468 9.66 1.83 22.59
N LEU A 469 9.52 3.12 22.27
CA LEU A 469 9.50 4.21 23.26
C LEU A 469 8.38 4.04 24.28
N GLN A 470 7.21 3.54 23.86
CA GLN A 470 6.09 3.27 24.76
C GLN A 470 6.43 2.18 25.78
N ALA A 471 7.05 1.09 25.32
CA ALA A 471 7.50 0.02 26.20
C ALA A 471 8.60 0.51 27.14
N PHE A 472 9.59 1.25 26.62
CA PHE A 472 10.68 1.82 27.42
C PHE A 472 10.17 2.79 28.51
N TYR A 473 9.23 3.68 28.16
CA TYR A 473 8.59 4.60 29.11
C TYR A 473 7.83 3.87 30.23
N LEU A 474 7.10 2.79 29.89
CA LEU A 474 6.33 2.02 30.88
C LEU A 474 7.21 1.31 31.92
N VAL A 475 8.48 1.04 31.62
CA VAL A 475 9.42 0.45 32.59
C VAL A 475 9.65 1.40 33.78
N GLY A 476 9.91 2.68 33.51
CA GLY A 476 10.12 3.70 34.55
C GLY A 476 8.82 4.25 35.13
N HIS A 477 7.75 4.30 34.33
CA HIS A 477 6.46 4.90 34.69
C HIS A 477 5.30 3.92 34.49
N PRO A 478 5.16 2.91 35.37
CA PRO A 478 4.08 1.94 35.24
C PRO A 478 2.73 2.62 35.44
N THR A 479 1.90 2.57 34.40
CA THR A 479 0.54 3.11 34.45
C THR A 479 -0.47 2.01 34.75
N THR A 480 -1.30 2.21 35.77
CA THR A 480 -2.39 1.28 36.07
C THR A 480 -3.63 1.63 35.26
N ILE A 481 -4.02 0.75 34.34
CA ILE A 481 -5.23 0.91 33.52
C ILE A 481 -6.34 0.01 34.05
N SER A 482 -7.58 0.53 34.09
CA SER A 482 -8.75 -0.27 34.41
C SER A 482 -9.16 -1.17 33.24
N TRP A 483 -9.70 -2.36 33.53
CA TRP A 483 -10.16 -3.31 32.50
C TRP A 483 -11.10 -2.69 31.43
N PRO A 484 -12.05 -1.79 31.76
CA PRO A 484 -12.87 -1.14 30.74
C PRO A 484 -12.07 -0.27 29.77
N VAL A 485 -11.06 0.46 30.27
CA VAL A 485 -10.19 1.30 29.43
C VAL A 485 -9.30 0.41 28.55
N ALA A 486 -8.73 -0.65 29.11
CA ALA A 486 -7.97 -1.65 28.35
C ALA A 486 -8.81 -2.28 27.22
N ALA A 487 -10.08 -2.61 27.49
CA ALA A 487 -11.01 -3.11 26.48
C ALA A 487 -11.29 -2.07 25.39
N ALA A 488 -11.50 -0.80 25.76
CA ALA A 488 -11.71 0.29 24.80
C ALA A 488 -10.49 0.50 23.89
N ILE A 489 -9.27 0.50 24.45
CA ILE A 489 -8.02 0.59 23.69
C ILE A 489 -7.87 -0.61 22.75
N THR A 490 -8.17 -1.82 23.22
CA THR A 490 -8.11 -3.04 22.40
C THR A 490 -9.09 -2.98 21.23
N ILE A 491 -10.33 -2.53 21.47
CA ILE A 491 -11.33 -2.32 20.41
C ILE A 491 -10.81 -1.30 19.39
N LEU A 492 -10.22 -0.19 19.85
CA LEU A 492 -9.64 0.82 18.97
C LEU A 492 -8.53 0.24 18.08
N ASN A 493 -7.61 -0.54 18.66
CA ASN A 493 -6.55 -1.22 17.91
C ASN A 493 -7.13 -2.21 16.88
N CYS A 494 -8.13 -3.01 17.27
CA CYS A 494 -8.82 -3.95 16.37
C CYS A 494 -9.51 -3.23 15.20
N ILE A 495 -10.13 -2.07 15.43
CA ILE A 495 -10.73 -1.25 14.37
C ILE A 495 -9.63 -0.75 13.41
N GLY A 496 -8.55 -0.19 13.94
CA GLY A 496 -7.42 0.28 13.13
C GLY A 496 -6.82 -0.84 12.28
N TYR A 497 -6.55 -1.99 12.90
CA TYR A 497 -6.03 -3.18 12.23
C TYR A 497 -6.98 -3.71 11.16
N TYR A 498 -8.28 -3.77 11.44
CA TYR A 498 -9.28 -4.18 10.46
C TYR A 498 -9.27 -3.27 9.24
N ILE A 499 -9.27 -1.94 9.43
CA ILE A 499 -9.22 -0.97 8.33
C ILE A 499 -7.93 -1.16 7.52
N PHE A 500 -6.77 -1.21 8.20
CA PHE A 500 -5.46 -1.38 7.58
C PHE A 500 -5.38 -2.65 6.72
N ARG A 501 -5.68 -3.80 7.33
CA ARG A 501 -5.54 -5.11 6.70
C ARG A 501 -6.58 -5.32 5.62
N SER A 502 -7.83 -4.91 5.85
CA SER A 502 -8.88 -5.05 4.82
C SER A 502 -8.62 -4.13 3.62
N ALA A 503 -8.14 -2.91 3.81
CA ALA A 503 -7.75 -2.02 2.71
C ALA A 503 -6.58 -2.57 1.89
N ASN A 504 -5.54 -3.09 2.55
CA ASN A 504 -4.39 -3.68 1.87
C ASN A 504 -4.74 -4.97 1.12
N SER A 505 -5.55 -5.85 1.72
CA SER A 505 -6.05 -7.05 1.05
C SER A 505 -6.92 -6.71 -0.17
N GLN A 506 -7.76 -5.66 -0.09
CA GLN A 506 -8.52 -5.19 -1.24
C GLN A 506 -7.63 -4.73 -2.39
N LYS A 507 -6.57 -3.97 -2.10
CA LYS A 507 -5.59 -3.51 -3.09
C LYS A 507 -4.81 -4.68 -3.70
N ASN A 508 -4.34 -5.60 -2.88
CA ASN A 508 -3.53 -6.74 -3.32
C ASN A 508 -4.36 -7.69 -4.22
N ASN A 509 -5.58 -8.05 -3.79
CA ASN A 509 -6.46 -8.92 -4.58
C ASN A 509 -6.81 -8.30 -5.92
N PHE A 510 -7.09 -6.99 -5.95
CA PHE A 510 -7.38 -6.27 -7.19
C PHE A 510 -6.17 -6.21 -8.14
N ARG A 511 -4.95 -6.05 -7.62
CA ARG A 511 -3.73 -6.06 -8.43
C ARG A 511 -3.37 -7.45 -8.96
N ARG A 512 -3.70 -8.52 -8.22
CA ARG A 512 -3.43 -9.92 -8.60
C ARG A 512 -4.43 -10.44 -9.63
N ASN A 513 -5.72 -10.20 -9.43
CA ASN A 513 -6.76 -10.63 -10.36
C ASN A 513 -7.88 -9.58 -10.45
N PRO A 514 -7.80 -8.64 -11.41
CA PRO A 514 -8.84 -7.62 -11.61
C PRO A 514 -10.21 -8.19 -12.04
N VAL A 515 -10.24 -9.42 -12.57
CA VAL A 515 -11.42 -10.05 -13.19
C VAL A 515 -12.12 -11.03 -12.22
N ASP A 516 -11.63 -11.16 -10.98
CA ASP A 516 -12.23 -12.05 -9.98
C ASP A 516 -13.74 -11.71 -9.78
N PRO A 517 -14.66 -12.68 -9.84
CA PRO A 517 -16.08 -12.49 -9.53
C PRO A 517 -16.31 -11.83 -8.16
N LYS A 518 -15.43 -12.06 -7.17
CA LYS A 518 -15.49 -11.40 -5.84
C LYS A 518 -15.18 -9.90 -5.89
N LEU A 519 -14.66 -9.41 -7.01
CA LEU A 519 -14.36 -8.01 -7.30
C LEU A 519 -15.33 -7.41 -8.35
N ALA A 520 -16.24 -8.20 -8.93
CA ALA A 520 -17.12 -7.78 -10.02
C ALA A 520 -18.06 -6.60 -9.68
N TYR A 521 -18.41 -6.40 -8.41
CA TYR A 521 -19.20 -5.24 -7.97
C TYR A 521 -18.38 -3.94 -7.88
N ARG A 522 -17.06 -3.99 -8.12
CA ARG A 522 -16.16 -2.87 -7.87
C ARG A 522 -15.95 -2.03 -9.13
N LYS A 523 -16.33 -0.75 -9.03
CA LYS A 523 -16.08 0.25 -10.04
C LYS A 523 -14.61 0.67 -9.98
N PHE A 524 -13.91 0.60 -11.09
CA PHE A 524 -12.57 1.11 -11.25
C PHE A 524 -12.49 2.10 -12.42
N ILE A 525 -11.54 3.02 -12.39
CA ILE A 525 -11.25 3.93 -13.50
C ILE A 525 -10.14 3.27 -14.33
N PRO A 526 -10.37 2.95 -15.62
CA PRO A 526 -9.31 2.45 -16.48
C PRO A 526 -8.28 3.54 -16.73
N THR A 527 -6.99 3.19 -16.73
CA THR A 527 -5.90 4.11 -17.03
C THR A 527 -5.20 3.71 -18.33
N ALA A 528 -4.51 4.66 -18.96
CA ALA A 528 -3.72 4.42 -20.18
C ALA A 528 -2.58 3.40 -19.97
N THR A 529 -2.21 3.11 -18.72
CA THR A 529 -1.17 2.12 -18.38
C THR A 529 -1.69 0.67 -18.36
N GLY A 530 -2.97 0.44 -18.70
CA GLY A 530 -3.63 -0.87 -18.63
C GLY A 530 -4.02 -1.30 -17.20
N LYS A 531 -3.63 -0.56 -16.16
CA LYS A 531 -4.00 -0.81 -14.76
C LYS A 531 -5.21 0.04 -14.36
N GLY A 532 -6.15 -0.51 -13.60
CA GLY A 532 -7.30 0.23 -13.07
C GLY A 532 -7.00 0.95 -11.75
N LEU A 533 -7.71 2.03 -11.47
CA LEU A 533 -7.75 2.67 -10.14
C LEU A 533 -9.05 2.30 -9.42
N LEU A 534 -8.93 1.73 -8.22
CA LEU A 534 -10.08 1.25 -7.46
C LEU A 534 -10.86 2.42 -6.85
N VAL A 535 -12.19 2.49 -7.05
CA VAL A 535 -13.04 3.59 -6.55
C VAL A 535 -14.21 3.10 -5.69
N THR A 536 -14.11 1.88 -5.16
CA THR A 536 -15.12 1.29 -4.27
C THR A 536 -14.46 0.67 -3.04
N GLY A 537 -15.25 0.40 -2.01
CA GLY A 537 -14.74 -0.06 -0.72
C GLY A 537 -13.99 1.05 0.00
N TRP A 538 -12.92 0.70 0.70
CA TRP A 538 -12.11 1.66 1.46
C TRP A 538 -11.47 2.73 0.58
N TRP A 539 -10.99 2.33 -0.60
CA TRP A 539 -10.34 3.19 -1.60
C TRP A 539 -11.32 4.10 -2.34
N GLY A 540 -12.63 3.91 -2.14
CA GLY A 540 -13.68 4.86 -2.57
C GLY A 540 -14.12 5.83 -1.48
N PHE A 541 -13.76 5.56 -0.23
CA PHE A 541 -14.09 6.40 0.92
C PHE A 541 -13.02 7.46 1.18
N VAL A 542 -11.75 7.02 1.22
CA VAL A 542 -10.56 7.86 1.30
C VAL A 542 -9.50 7.32 0.35
N ARG A 543 -8.57 8.16 -0.11
CA ARG A 543 -7.52 7.72 -1.06
C ARG A 543 -6.47 6.83 -0.40
N HIS A 544 -6.20 7.01 0.89
CA HIS A 544 -5.23 6.23 1.66
C HIS A 544 -5.83 5.65 2.96
N PRO A 545 -6.75 4.67 2.85
CA PRO A 545 -7.40 4.06 4.02
C PRO A 545 -6.44 3.23 4.89
N ASN A 546 -5.38 2.69 4.30
CA ASN A 546 -4.32 1.99 5.04
C ASN A 546 -3.61 2.94 6.01
N TYR A 547 -3.31 4.18 5.59
CA TYR A 547 -2.68 5.19 6.46
C TYR A 547 -3.60 5.60 7.61
N LEU A 548 -4.91 5.67 7.37
CA LEU A 548 -5.90 5.91 8.43
C LEU A 548 -5.88 4.79 9.49
N GLY A 549 -5.87 3.52 9.05
CA GLY A 549 -5.79 2.37 9.96
C GLY A 549 -4.50 2.37 10.79
N ASP A 550 -3.38 2.68 10.14
CA ASP A 550 -2.05 2.82 10.75
C ASP A 550 -2.03 3.91 11.86
N ILE A 551 -2.63 5.07 11.61
CA ILE A 551 -2.73 6.17 12.62
C ILE A 551 -3.58 5.74 13.82
N ILE A 552 -4.69 5.03 13.59
CA ILE A 552 -5.57 4.53 14.66
C ILE A 552 -4.82 3.52 15.54
N MET A 553 -4.06 2.61 14.92
CA MET A 553 -3.20 1.67 15.66
C MET A 553 -2.12 2.41 16.45
N ALA A 554 -1.42 3.36 15.83
CA ALA A 554 -0.39 4.16 16.50
C ALA A 554 -0.91 4.88 17.76
N LEU A 555 -2.12 5.43 17.68
CA LEU A 555 -2.80 6.02 18.83
C LEU A 555 -3.09 4.96 19.90
N ALA A 556 -3.63 3.81 19.51
CA ALA A 556 -3.93 2.71 20.44
C ALA A 556 -2.68 2.14 21.13
N TRP A 557 -1.50 2.22 20.52
CA TRP A 557 -0.23 1.80 21.15
C TRP A 557 0.26 2.81 22.19
N SER A 558 -0.10 4.08 22.06
CA SER A 558 0.38 5.15 22.95
C SER A 558 -0.57 5.39 24.13
N LEU A 559 -1.87 5.15 23.96
CA LEU A 559 -2.88 5.29 25.03
C LEU A 559 -2.60 4.50 26.32
N PRO A 560 -1.99 3.30 26.30
CA PRO A 560 -1.63 2.60 27.52
C PRO A 560 -0.65 3.38 28.42
N CYS A 561 0.13 4.30 27.86
CA CYS A 561 1.09 5.10 28.62
C CYS A 561 0.43 6.23 29.44
N GLY A 562 -0.90 6.37 29.38
CA GLY A 562 -1.64 7.43 30.06
C GLY A 562 -1.36 8.83 29.48
N PHE A 563 -1.87 9.87 30.13
CA PHE A 563 -1.81 11.26 29.62
C PHE A 563 -0.88 12.16 30.43
N ASN A 564 -0.06 11.59 31.31
CA ASN A 564 0.82 12.36 32.19
C ASN A 564 1.95 13.03 31.42
N HIS A 565 2.50 12.33 30.41
CA HIS A 565 3.60 12.82 29.59
C HIS A 565 3.27 12.70 28.10
N ILE A 566 3.70 13.68 27.32
CA ILE A 566 3.51 13.72 25.87
C ILE A 566 4.51 12.83 25.12
N LEU A 567 5.57 12.38 25.79
CA LEU A 567 6.68 11.66 25.18
C LEU A 567 6.25 10.37 24.44
N PRO A 568 5.38 9.49 25.00
CA PRO A 568 4.86 8.33 24.27
C PRO A 568 4.02 8.71 23.03
N TYR A 569 3.40 9.89 23.04
CA TYR A 569 2.61 10.41 21.92
C TYR A 569 3.46 11.05 20.82
N PHE A 570 4.76 11.27 21.05
CA PHE A 570 5.68 11.68 20.00
C PHE A 570 5.58 10.75 18.79
N TYR A 571 5.47 9.43 19.02
CA TYR A 571 5.29 8.44 17.97
C TYR A 571 4.07 8.74 17.09
N VAL A 572 2.91 9.05 17.68
CA VAL A 572 1.69 9.37 16.93
C VAL A 572 1.86 10.64 16.10
N ILE A 573 2.44 11.69 16.68
CA ILE A 573 2.67 12.98 16.01
C ILE A 573 3.63 12.79 14.84
N TYR A 574 4.78 12.17 15.09
CA TYR A 574 5.77 11.82 14.08
C TYR A 574 5.15 11.01 12.94
N PHE A 575 4.38 9.98 13.28
CA PHE A 575 3.84 9.04 12.30
C PHE A 575 2.76 9.70 11.42
N ILE A 576 1.93 10.61 11.98
CA ILE A 576 1.02 11.44 11.19
C ILE A 576 1.80 12.32 10.21
N CYS A 577 2.86 13.01 10.68
CA CYS A 577 3.69 13.84 9.80
C CYS A 577 4.36 13.02 8.68
N LEU A 578 4.88 11.83 9.01
CA LEU A 578 5.48 10.90 8.04
C LEU A 578 4.45 10.46 6.99
N LEU A 579 3.25 10.06 7.40
CA LEU A 579 2.21 9.57 6.50
C LEU A 579 1.62 10.68 5.62
N VAL A 580 1.49 11.91 6.13
CA VAL A 580 1.08 13.07 5.33
C VAL A 580 2.14 13.39 4.28
N HIS A 581 3.43 13.38 4.65
CA HIS A 581 4.52 13.59 3.70
C HIS A 581 4.55 12.47 2.65
N ARG A 582 4.40 11.22 3.07
CA ARG A 582 4.36 10.04 2.18
C ARG A 582 3.18 10.07 1.22
N GLU A 583 2.00 10.46 1.70
CA GLU A 583 0.81 10.65 0.87
C GLU A 583 1.02 11.73 -0.20
N ALA A 584 1.62 12.86 0.17
CA ALA A 584 1.91 13.93 -0.79
C ALA A 584 2.86 13.48 -1.92
N ARG A 585 3.86 12.63 -1.59
CA ARG A 585 4.75 12.02 -2.59
C ARG A 585 4.00 11.01 -3.47
N ASP A 586 3.22 10.13 -2.86
CA ASP A 586 2.37 9.15 -3.57
C ASP A 586 1.43 9.84 -4.57
N GLU A 587 0.77 10.94 -4.16
CA GLU A 587 -0.09 11.76 -5.00
C GLU A 587 0.66 12.33 -6.20
N HIS A 588 1.86 12.86 -5.97
CA HIS A 588 2.69 13.43 -7.03
C HIS A 588 3.06 12.35 -8.06
N HIS A 589 3.53 11.19 -7.60
CA HIS A 589 3.85 10.06 -8.47
C HIS A 589 2.62 9.51 -9.21
N CYS A 590 1.47 9.38 -8.55
CA CYS A 590 0.24 8.92 -9.18
C CYS A 590 -0.28 9.92 -10.22
N LYS A 591 -0.15 11.23 -9.97
CA LYS A 591 -0.48 12.28 -10.93
C LYS A 591 0.42 12.24 -12.16
N GLN A 592 1.73 12.07 -11.99
CA GLN A 592 2.66 11.91 -13.11
C GLN A 592 2.36 10.64 -13.93
N LYS A 593 2.06 9.53 -13.25
CA LYS A 593 1.85 8.22 -13.87
C LYS A 593 0.50 8.07 -14.59
N TYR A 594 -0.59 8.56 -13.98
CA TYR A 594 -1.95 8.33 -14.48
C TYR A 594 -2.61 9.58 -15.07
N GLY A 595 -2.01 10.77 -14.91
CA GLY A 595 -2.46 12.03 -15.52
C GLY A 595 -3.93 12.33 -15.26
N LEU A 596 -4.72 12.50 -16.33
CA LEU A 596 -6.15 12.83 -16.26
C LEU A 596 -6.99 11.76 -15.55
N ALA A 597 -6.57 10.49 -15.56
CA ALA A 597 -7.28 9.44 -14.83
C ALA A 597 -7.14 9.63 -13.31
N TRP A 598 -5.98 10.12 -12.85
CA TRP A 598 -5.78 10.51 -11.45
C TRP A 598 -6.68 11.68 -11.06
N GLY A 599 -6.74 12.73 -11.89
CA GLY A 599 -7.62 13.87 -11.64
C GLY A 599 -9.09 13.48 -11.47
N ARG A 600 -9.58 12.55 -12.31
CA ARG A 600 -10.93 11.98 -12.17
C ARG A 600 -11.11 11.16 -10.89
N TYR A 601 -10.06 10.44 -10.46
CA TYR A 601 -10.07 9.72 -9.21
C TYR A 601 -10.15 10.68 -8.00
N CYS A 602 -9.32 11.73 -7.97
CA CYS A 602 -9.34 12.74 -6.91
C CYS A 602 -10.69 13.49 -6.83
N GLN A 603 -11.37 13.74 -7.95
CA GLN A 603 -12.71 14.33 -7.94
C GLN A 603 -13.76 13.41 -7.30
N ARG A 604 -13.58 12.10 -7.44
CA ARG A 604 -14.53 11.10 -6.92
C ARG A 604 -14.26 10.74 -5.47
N VAL A 605 -12.99 10.74 -5.06
CA VAL A 605 -12.54 10.47 -3.70
C VAL A 605 -11.72 11.67 -3.24
N PRO A 606 -12.37 12.74 -2.73
CA PRO A 606 -11.69 14.01 -2.44
C PRO A 606 -10.78 13.94 -1.21
N TYR A 607 -11.11 13.08 -0.25
CA TYR A 607 -10.38 12.93 1.02
C TYR A 607 -9.16 12.04 0.88
N ARG A 608 -8.04 12.49 1.45
CA ARG A 608 -6.73 11.85 1.40
C ARG A 608 -6.61 10.75 2.45
N ILE A 609 -6.69 11.12 3.72
CA ILE A 609 -6.47 10.23 4.87
C ILE A 609 -7.65 10.33 5.83
N PHE A 610 -8.01 11.54 6.25
CA PHE A 610 -9.06 11.78 7.24
C PHE A 610 -10.37 12.13 6.53
N PRO A 611 -11.37 11.24 6.57
CA PRO A 611 -12.63 11.49 5.88
C PRO A 611 -13.27 12.78 6.39
N TYR A 612 -13.78 13.61 5.47
CA TYR A 612 -14.41 14.90 5.76
C TYR A 612 -13.50 16.00 6.35
N ILE A 613 -12.19 15.75 6.50
CA ILE A 613 -11.23 16.71 7.07
C ILE A 613 -10.07 16.97 6.11
N TYR A 614 -9.39 15.91 5.66
CA TYR A 614 -8.19 15.95 4.82
C TYR A 614 -8.18 14.79 3.84
#